data_AF-A0A535R3K4-F1
#
_entry.id   AF-A0A535R3K4-F1
#
_cell.length_a   1.000
_cell.length_b   1.000
_cell.length_c   1.000
_cell.angle_alpha   90.00
_cell.angle_beta   90.00
_cell.angle_gamma   90.00
#
_symmetry.space_group_name_H-M   'P 1'
#
loop_
_entity.id
_entity.type
_entity.pdbx_description
1 polymer ?
#
loop_
_entity_poly.entity_id
_entity_poly.type
_entity_poly.pdbx_seq_one_letter_code
_entity_poly.pdbx_strand_id
1 'polypeptide(L)' 'TQAKGPAPTFVFFVDRPAAVHFSYTRYLENRIRERYDFHGTPIKIELRGARE' A
#
# COMPACT_ATOMS: atom_id res chain seq x y z
N THR A 1 -4.27 9.30 25.98
CA THR A 1 -4.38 8.16 25.05
C THR A 1 -4.38 8.70 23.63
N GLN A 2 -3.36 8.42 22.82
CA GLN A 2 -3.31 8.95 21.44
C GLN A 2 -4.35 8.20 20.59
N ALA A 3 -5.25 8.93 19.95
CA ALA A 3 -6.12 8.37 18.92
C ALA A 3 -5.24 8.03 17.71
N LYS A 4 -5.06 6.74 17.40
CA LYS A 4 -4.47 6.30 16.13
C LYS A 4 -5.38 6.79 15.01
N GLY A 5 -4.98 7.87 14.32
CA GLY A 5 -5.65 8.32 13.10
C GLY A 5 -5.62 7.23 12.02
N PRO A 6 -6.54 7.26 11.05
CA PRO A 6 -6.54 6.28 9.98
C PRO A 6 -5.24 6.37 9.17
N ALA A 7 -4.56 5.23 9.01
CA ALA A 7 -3.37 5.13 8.17
C ALA A 7 -3.72 5.42 6.70
N PRO A 8 -2.82 6.05 5.92
CA PRO A 8 -2.99 6.19 4.47
C PRO A 8 -3.09 4.81 3.81
N THR A 9 -4.19 4.56 3.11
CA THR A 9 -4.44 3.30 2.39
C THR A 9 -4.43 3.56 0.89
N PHE A 10 -3.58 2.84 0.16
CA PHE A 10 -3.49 2.88 -1.29
C PHE A 10 -4.07 1.59 -1.87
N VAL A 11 -5.04 1.72 -2.77
CA VAL A 11 -5.67 0.59 -3.44
C VAL A 11 -5.14 0.52 -4.87
N PHE A 12 -4.53 -0.61 -5.24
CA PHE A 12 -4.10 -0.89 -6.61
C PHE A 12 -5.01 -1.93 -7.23
N PHE A 13 -5.44 -1.68 -8.47
CA PHE A 13 -6.20 -2.62 -9.26
C PHE A 13 -5.25 -3.43 -10.15
N VAL A 14 -5.27 -4.74 -9.99
CA VAL A 14 -4.43 -5.68 -10.73
C VAL A 14 -5.28 -6.86 -11.20
N ASP A 15 -4.91 -7.48 -12.31
CA ASP A 15 -5.69 -8.61 -12.83
C ASP A 15 -5.67 -9.84 -11.92
N ARG A 16 -4.54 -10.09 -11.23
CA ARG A 16 -4.36 -11.24 -10.35
C ARG A 16 -3.68 -10.82 -9.03
N PRO A 17 -4.44 -10.32 -8.03
CA PRO A 17 -3.86 -9.86 -6.77
C PRO A 17 -3.14 -10.97 -6.00
N ALA A 18 -3.64 -12.20 -6.05
CA ALA A 18 -3.01 -13.36 -5.41
C ALA A 18 -1.65 -13.78 -6.04
N ALA A 19 -1.36 -13.35 -7.26
CA ALA A 19 -0.10 -13.63 -7.94
C ALA A 19 1.00 -12.61 -7.59
N VAL A 20 0.67 -11.53 -6.88
CA VAL A 20 1.63 -10.50 -6.50
C VAL A 20 2.40 -10.96 -5.27
N HIS A 21 3.71 -11.14 -5.44
CA HIS A 21 4.60 -11.48 -4.34
C HIS A 21 4.78 -10.29 -3.39
N PHE A 22 4.96 -10.56 -2.09
CA PHE A 22 5.10 -9.51 -1.07
C PHE A 22 6.24 -8.53 -1.35
N SER A 23 7.31 -8.98 -2.04
CA SER A 23 8.43 -8.11 -2.40
C SER A 23 8.02 -6.98 -3.35
N TYR A 24 7.07 -7.24 -4.24
CA TYR A 24 6.56 -6.20 -5.15
C TYR A 24 5.71 -5.19 -4.39
N THR A 25 4.90 -5.63 -3.42
CA THR A 25 4.17 -4.75 -2.51
C THR A 25 5.13 -3.85 -1.71
N ARG A 26 6.25 -4.40 -1.22
CA ARG A 26 7.29 -3.63 -0.52
C ARG A 26 7.99 -2.63 -1.42
N TYR A 27 8.25 -3.01 -2.67
CA TYR A 27 8.76 -2.09 -3.68
C TYR A 27 7.81 -0.89 -3.88
N LEU A 28 6.51 -1.14 -4.06
CA LEU A 28 5.50 -0.09 -4.20
C LEU A 28 5.44 0.83 -2.97
N GLU A 29 5.46 0.25 -1.76
CA GLU A 29 5.51 0.98 -0.50
C GLU A 29 6.72 1.92 -0.42
N ASN A 30 7.91 1.43 -0.75
CA ASN A 30 9.13 2.22 -0.76
C ASN A 30 9.06 3.35 -1.79
N ARG A 31 8.53 3.09 -3.00
CA ARG A 31 8.36 4.13 -4.03
C ARG A 31 7.38 5.22 -3.61
N ILE A 32 6.32 4.89 -2.88
CA ILE A 32 5.40 5.88 -2.31
C ILE A 32 6.14 6.72 -1.26
N ARG A 33 6.91 6.10 -0.36
CA ARG A 33 7.71 6.82 0.65
C ARG A 33 8.83 7.69 0.07
N GLU A 34 9.41 7.30 -1.06
CA GLU A 34 10.41 8.11 -1.76
C GLU A 34 9.78 9.36 -2.40
N ARG A 35 8.56 9.24 -2.90
CA ARG A 35 7.85 10.33 -3.58
C ARG A 35 7.10 11.25 -2.63
N TYR A 36 6.59 10.71 -1.53
CA TYR A 36 5.79 11.41 -0.54
C TYR A 36 6.41 11.25 0.84
N ASP A 37 6.40 12.31 1.65
CA ASP A 37 7.05 12.35 2.96
C ASP A 37 6.26 11.60 4.06
N PHE A 38 6.01 10.30 3.84
CA PHE A 38 5.34 9.40 4.78
C PHE A 38 6.32 8.74 5.76
N HIS A 39 7.43 9.42 6.10
CA HIS A 39 8.41 8.89 7.03
C HIS A 39 7.78 8.70 8.43
N GLY A 40 7.98 7.53 9.05
CA GLY A 40 7.40 7.20 10.36
C GLY A 40 5.89 6.95 10.38
N THR A 41 5.20 7.06 9.23
CA THR A 41 3.75 6.78 9.12
C THR A 41 3.52 5.39 8.52
N PRO A 42 2.72 4.51 9.15
CA PRO A 42 2.36 3.24 8.55
C PRO A 42 1.53 3.46 7.28
N ILE A 43 1.92 2.84 6.18
CA ILE A 43 1.18 2.85 4.91
C ILE A 43 0.48 1.50 4.75
N LYS A 44 -0.78 1.50 4.34
CA LYS A 44 -1.51 0.28 3.96
C LYS A 44 -1.60 0.20 2.43
N ILE A 45 -1.31 -0.97 1.88
CA ILE A 45 -1.48 -1.25 0.45
C ILE A 45 -2.47 -2.41 0.31
N GLU A 46 -3.55 -2.17 -0.43
CA GLU A 46 -4.51 -3.19 -0.82
C GLU A 46 -4.40 -3.45 -2.32
N LEU A 47 -4.35 -4.72 -2.71
CA LEU A 47 -4.39 -5.14 -4.11
C LEU A 47 -5.77 -5.72 -4.37
N ARG A 48 -6.53 -5.12 -5.29
CA ARG A 48 -7.86 -5.58 -5.69
C ARG A 48 -7.84 -6.10 -7.11
N GLY A 49 -8.69 -7.08 -7.39
CA GLY A 49 -8.95 -7.56 -8.74
C GLY A 49 -9.53 -6.43 -9.58
N ALA A 50 -8.93 -6.11 -10.72
CA ALA A 50 -9.49 -5.12 -11.66
C ALA A 50 -10.78 -5.63 -12.35
N ARG A 51 -11.02 -6.94 -12.29
CA ARG A 51 -12.25 -7.60 -12.72
C ARG A 51 -13.00 -8.11 -11.49
N GLU A 52 -13.89 -7.25 -10.99
CA GLU A 52 -15.08 -7.62 -10.22
C GLU A 52 -16.25 -6.83 -10.81
#